data_AF-A0A402CMR3-F1
#
_entry.id   AF-A0A402CMR3-F1
#
_cell.length_a   1.000
_cell.length_b   1.000
_cell.length_c   1.000
_cell.angle_alpha   90.00
_cell.angle_beta   90.00
_cell.angle_gamma   90.00
#
_symmetry.space_group_name_H-M   'P 1'
#
loop_
_entity.id
_entity.type
_entity.pdbx_description
1 polymer ?
#
loop_
_entity_poly.entity_id
_entity_poly.type
_entity_poly.pdbx_seq_one_letter_code
_entity_poly.pdbx_strand_id
1 'polypeptide(L)'
;MTLLREQAEQERRPYVVADIVPGLHGPGSTDLVIQNLGRSIARGVLVDIGPLSKRNDKDHISDPLGRYLTNPQILVPGARHRVMWHHVGNPETGQADAGVPGTVPARITYTDDNGIEYSETYELGIANMTSVSPVPTTGPRRSGSNSELADIDHALRAIAGHVGELRR
;
A
#
# COMPACT_ATOMS: atom_id res chain seq x y z
N MET A 1 -30.60 -15.04 24.77
CA MET A 1 -30.45 -13.61 24.43
C MET A 1 -28.99 -13.16 24.26
N THR A 2 -28.00 -13.88 24.82
CA THR A 2 -26.57 -13.51 24.76
C THR A 2 -25.96 -13.60 23.36
N LEU A 3 -26.28 -14.67 22.61
CA LEU A 3 -25.79 -14.89 21.24
C LEU A 3 -26.17 -13.78 20.24
N LEU A 4 -27.39 -13.22 20.34
CA LEU A 4 -27.84 -12.12 19.48
C LEU A 4 -27.13 -10.80 19.79
N ARG A 5 -26.70 -10.57 21.04
CA ARG A 5 -25.93 -9.38 21.42
C ARG A 5 -24.49 -9.48 20.94
N GLU A 6 -23.84 -10.62 21.19
CA GLU A 6 -22.47 -10.87 20.72
C GLU A 6 -22.35 -10.78 19.19
N GLN A 7 -23.34 -11.32 18.47
CA GLN A 7 -23.38 -11.24 17.02
C GLN A 7 -23.61 -9.79 16.53
N ALA A 8 -24.51 -9.03 17.17
CA ALA A 8 -24.72 -7.62 16.83
C ALA A 8 -23.52 -6.72 17.16
N GLU A 9 -22.76 -7.05 18.21
CA GLU A 9 -21.51 -6.35 18.57
C GLU A 9 -20.40 -6.67 17.57
N GLN A 10 -20.24 -7.93 17.16
CA GLN A 10 -19.29 -8.30 16.09
C GLN A 10 -19.62 -7.64 14.75
N GLU A 11 -20.91 -7.56 14.38
CA GLU A 11 -21.34 -6.92 13.13
C GLU A 11 -21.14 -5.40 13.10
N ARG A 12 -21.02 -4.75 14.27
CA ARG A 12 -20.80 -3.31 14.40
C ARG A 12 -19.33 -2.94 14.61
N ARG A 13 -18.43 -3.90 14.70
CA ARG A 13 -17.01 -3.64 14.93
C ARG A 13 -16.34 -3.00 13.69
N PRO A 14 -15.46 -2.00 13.86
CA PRO A 14 -14.58 -1.55 12.79
C PRO A 14 -13.53 -2.63 12.51
N TYR A 15 -13.18 -2.88 11.25
CA TYR A 15 -12.23 -3.92 10.90
C TYR A 15 -11.15 -3.33 9.99
N VAL A 16 -10.05 -2.88 10.60
CA VAL A 16 -8.93 -2.28 9.88
C VAL A 16 -7.94 -3.35 9.47
N VAL A 17 -7.65 -3.40 8.17
CA VAL A 17 -6.66 -4.30 7.57
C VAL A 17 -5.53 -3.51 6.94
N ALA A 18 -4.34 -4.11 6.87
CA ALA A 18 -3.21 -3.61 6.10
C ALA A 18 -2.74 -4.66 5.09
N ASP A 19 -2.38 -4.20 3.90
CA ASP A 19 -1.79 -5.06 2.86
C ASP A 19 -0.76 -4.29 2.03
N ILE A 20 0.21 -5.02 1.49
CA ILE A 20 1.17 -4.48 0.54
C ILE A 20 0.67 -4.80 -0.87
N VAL A 21 0.65 -3.78 -1.73
CA VAL A 21 0.19 -3.90 -3.12
C VAL A 21 1.25 -3.35 -4.08
N PRO A 22 1.24 -3.77 -5.36
CA PRO A 22 2.10 -3.16 -6.37
C PRO A 22 1.84 -1.67 -6.48
N GLY A 23 2.90 -0.86 -6.45
CA GLY A 23 2.82 0.59 -6.33
C GLY A 23 2.45 1.31 -7.62
N LEU A 24 2.02 2.57 -7.48
CA LEU A 24 1.68 3.46 -8.60
C LEU A 24 2.86 4.30 -9.10
N HIS A 25 4.04 4.15 -8.49
CA HIS A 25 5.23 4.97 -8.78
C HIS A 25 6.19 4.30 -9.78
N GLY A 26 5.65 3.40 -10.60
CA GLY A 26 6.38 2.66 -11.61
C GLY A 26 6.97 1.32 -11.13
N PRO A 27 7.77 0.67 -11.98
CA PRO A 27 8.35 -0.64 -11.69
C PRO A 27 9.16 -0.65 -10.39
N GLY A 28 9.00 -1.70 -9.59
CA GLY A 28 9.72 -1.85 -8.32
C GLY A 28 9.14 -1.03 -7.16
N SER A 29 8.08 -0.24 -7.39
CA SER A 29 7.34 0.42 -6.31
C SER A 29 6.28 -0.50 -5.69
N THR A 30 6.04 -0.32 -4.40
CA THR A 30 4.99 -0.96 -3.63
C THR A 30 4.35 0.06 -2.70
N ASP A 31 3.04 -0.09 -2.49
CA ASP A 31 2.26 0.77 -1.62
C ASP A 31 1.69 -0.05 -0.46
N LEU A 32 1.55 0.60 0.69
CA LEU A 32 0.77 0.10 1.81
C LEU A 32 -0.67 0.59 1.64
N VAL A 33 -1.62 -0.34 1.70
CA VAL A 33 -3.04 -0.06 1.78
C VAL A 33 -3.50 -0.30 3.20
N ILE A 34 -4.12 0.71 3.81
CA ILE A 34 -4.81 0.60 5.10
C ILE A 34 -6.29 0.85 4.84
N GLN A 35 -7.15 -0.10 5.19
CA GLN A 35 -8.57 -0.02 4.87
C GLN A 35 -9.45 -0.46 6.04
N ASN A 36 -10.55 0.25 6.24
CA ASN A 36 -11.62 -0.20 7.14
C ASN A 36 -12.67 -0.98 6.34
N LEU A 37 -12.71 -2.30 6.53
CA LEU A 37 -13.69 -3.23 5.97
C LEU A 37 -14.91 -3.43 6.89
N GLY A 38 -14.86 -2.88 8.11
CA GLY A 38 -15.95 -2.95 9.07
C GLY A 38 -17.11 -2.02 8.72
N ARG A 39 -18.16 -2.09 9.53
CA ARG A 39 -19.41 -1.31 9.34
C ARG A 39 -19.50 -0.04 10.20
N SER A 40 -18.48 0.24 11.01
CA SER A 40 -18.40 1.43 11.87
C SER A 40 -17.06 2.15 11.72
N ILE A 41 -16.95 3.32 12.34
CA ILE A 41 -15.76 4.17 12.24
C ILE A 41 -14.64 3.58 13.11
N ALA A 42 -13.45 3.44 12.52
CA ALA A 42 -12.23 3.18 13.28
C ALA A 42 -11.57 4.51 13.64
N ARG A 43 -11.37 4.77 14.93
CA ARG A 43 -10.80 6.01 15.45
C ARG A 43 -9.38 5.77 15.96
N GLY A 44 -8.56 6.81 15.86
CA GLY A 44 -7.19 6.79 16.38
C GLY A 44 -6.34 5.68 15.76
N VAL A 45 -6.57 5.36 14.48
CA VAL A 45 -5.85 4.31 13.78
C VAL A 45 -4.38 4.67 13.73
N LEU A 46 -3.55 3.80 14.29
CA LEU A 46 -2.09 3.88 14.30
C LEU A 46 -1.52 2.58 13.75
N VAL A 47 -0.37 2.69 13.08
CA VAL A 47 0.36 1.53 12.57
C VAL A 47 1.78 1.58 13.10
N ASP A 48 2.16 0.58 13.88
CA ASP A 48 3.49 0.43 14.42
C ASP A 48 4.24 -0.67 13.67
N ILE A 49 5.34 -0.29 13.03
CA ILE A 49 6.23 -1.19 12.28
C ILE A 49 7.64 -1.21 12.90
N GLY A 50 7.78 -0.67 14.11
CA GLY A 50 9.06 -0.40 14.73
C GLY A 50 9.78 0.83 14.17
N PRO A 51 11.06 1.02 14.56
CA PRO A 51 11.85 2.17 14.12
C PRO A 51 12.07 2.17 12.60
N LEU A 52 11.70 3.26 11.94
CA LEU A 52 11.94 3.49 10.53
C LEU A 52 12.97 4.60 10.36
N SER A 53 14.06 4.29 9.67
CA SER A 53 15.16 5.21 9.37
C SER A 53 15.40 5.25 7.87
N LYS A 54 15.84 6.41 7.36
CA LYS A 54 16.27 6.54 5.98
C LYS A 54 17.32 5.51 5.60
N ARG A 55 17.15 4.92 4.41
CA ARG A 55 18.10 3.96 3.84
C ARG A 55 19.33 4.62 3.24
N ASN A 56 19.18 5.86 2.75
CA ASN A 56 20.22 6.68 2.15
C ASN A 56 19.72 8.14 2.01
N ASP A 57 20.58 9.04 1.54
CA ASP A 57 20.26 10.47 1.40
C ASP A 57 19.16 10.77 0.36
N LYS A 58 18.85 9.82 -0.53
CA LYS A 58 17.79 9.92 -1.54
C LYS A 58 16.48 9.26 -1.10
N ASP A 59 16.44 8.67 0.10
CA ASP A 59 15.24 8.06 0.64
C ASP A 59 14.23 9.13 1.06
N HIS A 60 13.23 9.33 0.20
CA HIS A 60 12.15 10.29 0.39
C HIS A 60 10.89 9.68 1.01
N ILE A 61 10.88 8.37 1.27
CA ILE A 61 9.68 7.64 1.74
C ILE A 61 9.71 7.49 3.26
N SER A 62 10.87 7.18 3.84
CA SER A 62 10.95 6.76 5.25
C SER A 62 10.42 7.79 6.26
N ASP A 63 10.83 9.07 6.19
CA ASP A 63 10.36 10.07 7.16
C ASP A 63 8.88 10.45 7.00
N PRO A 64 8.35 10.71 5.78
CA PRO A 64 6.92 10.96 5.60
C PRO A 64 6.07 9.76 6.01
N LEU A 65 6.49 8.54 5.67
CA LEU A 65 5.79 7.32 6.05
C LEU A 65 5.75 7.14 7.56
N GLY A 66 6.90 7.27 8.24
CA GLY A 66 6.96 7.17 9.71
C GLY A 66 6.03 8.17 10.40
N ARG A 67 5.98 9.41 9.92
CA ARG A 67 5.04 10.43 10.42
C ARG A 67 3.58 10.08 10.14
N TYR A 68 3.29 9.56 8.96
CA TYR A 68 1.94 9.13 8.59
C TYR A 68 1.44 7.99 9.48
N LEU A 69 2.26 6.96 9.71
CA LEU A 69 1.90 5.77 10.50
C LEU A 69 1.73 6.06 12.00
N THR A 70 2.45 7.05 12.53
CA THR A 70 2.40 7.46 13.94
C THR A 70 1.42 8.60 14.22
N ASN A 71 0.82 9.21 13.19
CA ASN A 71 -0.21 10.23 13.35
C ASN A 71 -1.60 9.57 13.39
N PRO A 72 -2.38 9.70 14.48
CA PRO A 72 -3.68 9.04 14.60
C PRO A 72 -4.64 9.41 13.45
N GLN A 73 -5.17 8.40 12.76
CA GLN A 73 -6.12 8.58 11.66
C GLN A 73 -7.55 8.21 12.07
N ILE A 74 -8.53 8.70 11.32
CA ILE A 74 -9.92 8.24 11.38
C ILE A 74 -10.24 7.56 10.06
N LEU A 75 -10.69 6.30 10.11
CA LEU A 75 -11.14 5.55 8.95
C LEU A 75 -12.63 5.24 9.08
N VAL A 76 -13.45 5.98 8.36
CA VAL A 76 -14.89 5.68 8.22
C VAL A 76 -15.10 4.34 7.49
N PRO A 77 -16.28 3.70 7.59
CA PRO A 77 -16.55 2.47 6.84
C PRO A 77 -16.23 2.60 5.35
N GLY A 78 -15.44 1.67 4.81
CA GLY A 78 -15.01 1.67 3.42
C GLY A 78 -13.85 2.63 3.10
N ALA A 79 -13.40 3.47 4.04
CA ALA A 79 -12.23 4.32 3.83
C ALA A 79 -10.99 3.47 3.55
N ARG A 80 -10.25 3.88 2.53
CA ARG A 80 -9.02 3.24 2.07
C ARG A 80 -7.95 4.30 1.88
N HIS A 81 -6.87 4.19 2.64
CA HIS A 81 -5.68 4.99 2.43
C HIS A 81 -4.62 4.15 1.73
N ARG A 82 -3.92 4.77 0.78
CA ARG A 82 -2.85 4.14 0.01
C ARG A 82 -1.65 5.07 0.04
N VAL A 83 -0.52 4.57 0.54
CA VAL A 83 0.71 5.35 0.73
C VAL A 83 1.92 4.57 0.24
N MET A 84 2.96 5.27 -0.22
CA MET A 84 4.20 4.63 -0.64
C MET A 84 4.82 3.84 0.51
N TRP A 85 5.20 2.60 0.24
CA TRP A 85 5.80 1.71 1.23
C TRP A 85 7.29 1.47 0.95
N HIS A 86 7.60 1.05 -0.27
CA HIS A 86 8.95 0.73 -0.68
C HIS A 86 9.13 0.96 -2.17
N HIS A 87 10.32 1.44 -2.55
CA HIS A 87 10.75 1.58 -3.94
C HIS A 87 12.10 0.91 -4.13
N VAL A 88 12.16 -0.10 -5.01
CA VAL A 88 13.40 -0.79 -5.37
C VAL A 88 14.27 0.14 -6.22
N GLY A 89 15.53 0.31 -5.83
CA GLY A 89 16.53 1.04 -6.60
C GLY A 89 16.86 0.35 -7.92
N ASN A 90 17.35 1.13 -8.88
CA ASN A 90 17.82 0.63 -10.16
C ASN A 90 19.26 1.11 -10.39
N PRO A 91 20.25 0.19 -10.36
CA PRO A 91 21.66 0.52 -10.61
C PRO A 91 21.93 1.13 -11.98
N GLU A 92 21.17 0.72 -13.01
CA GLU A 92 21.35 1.21 -14.39
C GLU A 92 20.92 2.69 -14.54
N THR A 93 19.96 3.13 -13.73
CA THR A 93 19.47 4.53 -13.74
C THR A 93 20.01 5.36 -12.58
N GLY A 94 20.79 4.76 -11.67
CA GLY A 94 21.29 5.41 -10.46
C GLY A 94 20.20 5.72 -9.42
N GLN A 95 19.04 5.08 -9.53
CA GLN A 95 17.94 5.20 -8.58
C GLN A 95 18.25 4.37 -7.33
N ALA A 96 18.15 4.97 -6.15
CA ALA A 96 18.44 4.31 -4.88
C ALA A 96 17.17 3.71 -4.26
N ASP A 97 17.33 2.69 -3.41
CA ASP A 97 16.22 2.15 -2.62
C ASP A 97 15.65 3.21 -1.68
N ALA A 98 14.34 3.15 -1.42
CA ALA A 98 13.66 4.01 -0.46
C ALA A 98 12.54 3.26 0.29
N GLY A 99 12.23 3.69 1.51
CA GLY A 99 11.13 3.16 2.32
C GLY A 99 11.49 1.93 3.16
N VAL A 100 10.50 1.07 3.42
CA VAL A 100 10.62 -0.02 4.39
C VAL A 100 11.37 -1.22 3.77
N PRO A 101 12.45 -1.72 4.39
CA PRO A 101 13.14 -2.92 3.92
C PRO A 101 12.38 -4.20 4.22
N GLY A 102 12.36 -5.11 3.24
CA GLY A 102 12.07 -6.52 3.47
C GLY A 102 10.67 -6.78 4.01
N THR A 103 10.58 -7.67 5.01
CA THR A 103 9.35 -8.01 5.72
C THR A 103 9.42 -7.50 7.15
N VAL A 104 8.40 -6.78 7.58
CA VAL A 104 8.28 -6.26 8.94
C VAL A 104 6.93 -6.65 9.56
N PRO A 105 6.89 -6.95 10.87
CA PRO A 105 5.62 -7.05 11.58
C PRO A 105 5.01 -5.65 11.71
N ALA A 106 3.71 -5.54 11.42
CA ALA A 106 2.93 -4.33 11.60
C ALA A 106 1.82 -4.57 12.62
N ARG A 107 1.79 -3.77 13.68
CA ARG A 107 0.70 -3.77 14.65
C ARG A 107 -0.19 -2.56 14.39
N ILE A 108 -1.47 -2.81 14.10
CA ILE A 108 -2.47 -1.76 13.93
C ILE A 108 -3.30 -1.68 15.20
N THR A 109 -3.44 -0.48 15.75
CA THR A 109 -4.31 -0.22 16.91
C THR A 109 -5.36 0.82 16.56
N TYR A 110 -6.57 0.67 17.09
CA TYR A 110 -7.70 1.58 16.85
C TYR A 110 -8.83 1.35 17.86
N THR A 111 -9.77 2.29 17.94
CA THR A 111 -10.99 2.19 18.75
C THR A 111 -12.26 2.26 17.90
N ASP A 112 -13.35 1.71 18.41
CA ASP A 112 -14.70 1.98 17.88
C ASP A 112 -15.32 3.26 18.46
N ASP A 113 -16.57 3.54 18.07
CA ASP A 113 -17.33 4.70 18.58
C ASP A 113 -17.71 4.59 20.07
N ASN A 114 -17.60 3.41 20.69
CA ASN A 114 -17.82 3.21 22.12
C ASN A 114 -16.51 3.28 22.94
N GLY A 115 -15.37 3.47 22.26
CA GLY A 115 -14.05 3.51 22.89
C GLY A 115 -13.45 2.14 23.18
N ILE A 116 -13.99 1.05 22.63
CA ILE A 116 -13.40 -0.28 22.75
C ILE A 116 -12.14 -0.33 21.88
N GLU A 117 -11.02 -0.70 22.48
CA GLU A 117 -9.73 -0.85 21.81
C GLU A 117 -9.60 -2.18 21.09
N TYR A 118 -9.00 -2.13 19.91
CA TYR A 118 -8.67 -3.28 19.08
C TYR A 118 -7.21 -3.21 18.63
N SER A 119 -6.60 -4.38 18.47
CA SER A 119 -5.24 -4.53 17.96
C SER A 119 -5.17 -5.72 17.01
N GLU A 120 -4.57 -5.52 15.86
CA GLU A 120 -4.35 -6.57 14.85
C GLU A 120 -2.87 -6.58 14.44
N THR A 121 -2.33 -7.73 14.08
CA THR A 121 -0.93 -7.87 13.65
C THR A 121 -0.86 -8.52 12.27
N TYR A 122 -0.05 -7.93 11.38
CA TYR A 122 0.18 -8.38 10.02
C TYR A 122 1.67 -8.53 9.76
N GLU A 123 2.06 -9.49 8.92
CA GLU A 123 3.42 -9.54 8.35
C GLU A 123 3.39 -8.85 6.99
N LEU A 124 3.98 -7.65 6.92
CA LEU A 124 4.02 -6.84 5.71
C LEU A 124 5.36 -7.04 5.02
N GLY A 125 5.35 -7.73 3.88
CA GLY A 125 6.55 -8.11 3.15
C GLY A 125 6.47 -7.86 1.66
N ILE A 126 7.59 -7.43 1.08
CA ILE A 126 7.70 -7.13 -0.36
C ILE A 126 8.16 -8.35 -1.19
N ALA A 127 8.98 -9.25 -0.62
CA ALA A 127 9.76 -10.23 -1.38
C ALA A 127 8.93 -11.19 -2.25
N ASN A 128 7.86 -11.75 -1.67
CA ASN A 128 7.00 -12.69 -2.38
C ASN A 128 6.12 -11.96 -3.41
N MET A 129 5.64 -10.76 -3.06
CA MET A 129 4.72 -10.00 -3.91
C MET A 129 5.43 -9.42 -5.14
N THR A 130 6.60 -8.81 -4.99
CA THR A 130 7.34 -8.22 -6.12
C THR A 130 7.76 -9.26 -7.15
N SER A 131 7.97 -10.51 -6.74
CA SER A 131 8.41 -11.60 -7.62
C SER A 131 7.31 -12.12 -8.55
N VAL A 132 6.04 -11.95 -8.18
CA VAL A 132 4.88 -12.48 -8.94
C VAL A 132 3.95 -11.39 -9.47
N SER A 133 4.20 -10.13 -9.13
CA SER A 133 3.34 -9.01 -9.51
C SER A 133 3.57 -8.60 -10.96
N PRO A 134 2.52 -8.56 -11.80
CA PRO A 134 2.64 -8.10 -13.17
C PRO A 134 2.98 -6.61 -13.19
N VAL A 135 4.06 -6.25 -13.90
CA VAL A 135 4.44 -4.87 -14.20
C VAL A 135 3.72 -4.44 -15.48
N PRO A 136 2.82 -3.43 -15.44
CA PRO A 136 2.00 -3.06 -16.60
C PRO A 136 2.80 -2.67 -17.86
N THR A 137 4.08 -2.29 -17.71
CA THR A 137 4.90 -1.73 -18.79
C THR A 137 5.75 -2.74 -19.55
N THR A 138 5.84 -4.01 -19.10
CA THR A 138 6.77 -5.02 -19.65
C THR A 138 6.14 -6.00 -20.65
N GLY A 139 5.21 -5.53 -21.49
CA GLY A 139 4.70 -6.32 -22.62
C GLY A 139 5.70 -6.45 -23.78
N PRO A 140 5.63 -7.51 -24.62
CA PRO A 140 6.55 -7.75 -25.74
C PRO A 140 6.71 -6.51 -26.64
N ARG A 141 7.94 -6.18 -27.02
CA ARG A 141 8.23 -5.09 -27.96
C ARG A 141 8.27 -5.67 -29.39
N ARG A 142 7.45 -5.15 -30.29
CA ARG A 142 7.66 -5.35 -31.74
C ARG A 142 8.43 -4.15 -32.27
N SER A 143 9.66 -4.35 -32.72
CA SER A 143 10.40 -3.32 -33.44
C SER A 143 9.91 -3.27 -34.89
N GLY A 144 9.32 -2.14 -35.29
CA GLY A 144 8.96 -1.83 -36.67
C GLY A 144 9.49 -0.44 -37.04
N SER A 145 9.89 -0.24 -38.29
CA SER A 145 10.62 0.95 -38.76
C SER A 145 9.74 2.18 -39.06
N ASN A 146 8.52 2.26 -38.53
CA ASN A 146 7.60 3.35 -38.84
C ASN A 146 7.34 4.19 -37.58
N SER A 147 7.82 5.43 -37.56
CA SER A 147 7.82 6.32 -36.37
C SER A 147 6.41 6.57 -35.83
N GLU A 148 5.42 6.72 -36.70
CA GLU A 148 4.01 6.92 -36.30
C GLU A 148 3.44 5.70 -35.57
N LEU A 149 3.82 4.48 -35.95
CA LEU A 149 3.40 3.26 -35.27
C LEU A 149 4.13 3.08 -33.93
N ALA A 150 5.36 3.56 -33.81
CA ALA A 150 6.11 3.57 -32.56
C ALA A 150 5.51 4.56 -31.55
N ASP A 151 5.09 5.74 -32.00
CA ASP A 151 4.44 6.75 -31.16
C ASP A 151 3.06 6.27 -30.67
N ILE A 152 2.30 5.57 -31.52
CA ILE A 152 1.02 4.95 -31.14
C ILE A 152 1.23 3.80 -30.13
N ASP A 153 2.24 2.93 -30.30
CA ASP A 153 2.57 1.89 -29.31
C ASP A 153 2.95 2.51 -27.96
N HIS A 154 3.72 3.60 -27.97
CA HIS A 154 4.06 4.36 -26.76
C HIS A 154 2.83 4.93 -26.07
N ALA A 155 1.92 5.57 -26.80
CA ALA A 155 0.69 6.13 -26.25
C ALA A 155 -0.23 5.04 -25.69
N LEU A 156 -0.38 3.91 -26.39
CA LEU A 156 -1.20 2.79 -25.94
C LEU A 156 -0.61 2.11 -24.70
N ARG A 157 0.72 2.01 -24.59
CA ARG A 157 1.38 1.52 -23.36
C ARG A 157 1.23 2.49 -22.21
N ALA A 158 1.34 3.79 -22.47
CA ALA A 158 1.07 4.79 -21.45
C ALA A 158 -0.38 4.62 -20.96
N ILE A 159 -1.37 4.55 -21.86
CA ILE A 159 -2.78 4.33 -21.49
C ILE A 159 -2.95 3.00 -20.75
N ALA A 160 -2.35 1.90 -21.19
CA ALA A 160 -2.43 0.61 -20.52
C ALA A 160 -1.79 0.64 -19.11
N GLY A 161 -0.70 1.41 -18.95
CA GLY A 161 -0.10 1.71 -17.65
C GLY A 161 -1.09 2.44 -16.74
N HIS A 162 -1.63 3.58 -17.20
CA HIS A 162 -2.59 4.38 -16.44
C HIS A 162 -3.90 3.62 -16.15
N VAL A 163 -4.42 2.82 -17.09
CA VAL A 163 -5.63 1.99 -16.90
C VAL A 163 -5.35 0.82 -15.95
N GLY A 164 -4.16 0.22 -16.03
CA GLY A 164 -3.70 -0.80 -15.09
C GLY A 164 -3.51 -0.25 -13.67
N GLU A 165 -3.10 1.02 -13.55
CA GLU A 165 -2.98 1.76 -12.30
C GLU A 165 -4.36 2.15 -11.73
N LEU A 166 -5.32 2.56 -12.56
CA LEU A 166 -6.67 2.94 -12.14
C LEU A 166 -7.52 1.77 -11.59
N ARG A 167 -7.21 0.54 -11.97
CA ARG A 167 -7.94 -0.68 -11.52
C ARG A 167 -7.32 -1.37 -10.30
N ARG A 168 -6.23 -0.86 -9.71
CA ARG A 168 -5.51 -1.48 -8.56
C ARG A 168 -5.69 -0.76 -7.22
#